data_AF-A0A9Q9IG40-F1
#
_entry.id   AF-A0A9Q9IG40-F1
#
_cell.length_a   1.000
_cell.length_b   1.000
_cell.length_c   1.000
_cell.angle_alpha   90.00
_cell.angle_beta   90.00
_cell.angle_gamma   90.00
#
_symmetry.space_group_name_H-M   'P 1'
#
loop_
_entity.id
_entity.type
_entity.pdbx_description
1 polymer ?
#
loop_
_entity_poly.entity_id
_entity_poly.type
_entity_poly.pdbx_seq_one_letter_code
_entity_poly.pdbx_strand_id
1 'polypeptide(L)'
;MTDPADLAHDVLLKVAAFVKALPADQLADLATGAATLTLVPRAGRAPAPSRATATKPLSRPVAEIETMLAEIGTRAAAVQYLHDERLTVPQLRELAKTLGVALPGKSAKDAIITRIVDSAVGRRLDSAAIGRLAAR
;
A
#
# COMPACT_ATOMS: atom_id res chain seq x y z
N MET A 1 21.73 -36.73 0.42
CA MET A 1 22.23 -36.11 1.66
C MET A 1 23.20 -35.04 1.23
N THR A 2 22.97 -33.78 1.59
CA THR A 2 23.86 -32.68 1.17
C THR A 2 25.15 -32.77 1.97
N ASP A 3 26.29 -32.81 1.28
CA ASP A 3 27.61 -32.84 1.90
C ASP A 3 27.84 -31.51 2.66
N PRO A 4 28.34 -31.53 3.90
CA PRO A 4 28.74 -30.31 4.60
C PRO A 4 29.70 -29.41 3.79
N ALA A 5 30.53 -29.97 2.90
CA ALA A 5 31.40 -29.21 2.02
C ALA A 5 30.63 -28.38 0.98
N ASP A 6 29.57 -28.96 0.39
CA ASP A 6 28.71 -28.28 -0.58
C ASP A 6 27.95 -27.12 0.10
N LEU A 7 27.47 -27.34 1.32
CA LEU A 7 26.79 -26.32 2.11
C LEU A 7 27.74 -25.17 2.49
N ALA A 8 28.98 -25.46 2.86
CA ALA A 8 29.98 -24.44 3.14
C ALA A 8 30.30 -23.60 1.90
N HIS A 9 30.44 -24.24 0.74
CA HIS A 9 30.66 -23.56 -0.53
C HIS A 9 29.52 -22.60 -0.89
N ASP A 10 28.28 -23.06 -0.79
CA ASP A 10 27.09 -22.25 -1.05
C ASP A 10 26.97 -21.03 -0.12
N VAL A 11 27.32 -21.22 1.16
CA VAL A 11 27.33 -20.12 2.13
C VAL A 11 28.40 -19.09 1.77
N LEU A 12 29.61 -19.52 1.41
CA LEU A 12 30.69 -18.61 1.00
C LEU A 12 30.32 -17.80 -0.25
N LEU A 13 29.66 -18.41 -1.23
CA LEU A 13 29.17 -17.70 -2.41
C LEU A 13 28.14 -16.62 -2.05
N LYS A 14 27.22 -16.92 -1.13
CA LYS A 14 26.22 -15.95 -0.66
C LYS A 14 26.84 -14.81 0.14
N VAL A 15 27.83 -15.10 0.97
CA VAL A 15 28.58 -14.09 1.72
C VAL A 15 29.35 -13.19 0.74
N ALA A 16 30.04 -13.76 -0.26
CA ALA A 16 30.74 -12.99 -1.28
C ALA A 16 29.80 -12.08 -2.08
N ALA A 17 28.62 -12.59 -2.46
CA ALA A 17 27.59 -11.80 -3.14
C ALA A 17 27.05 -10.66 -2.26
N PHE A 18 26.88 -10.91 -0.96
CA PHE A 18 26.47 -9.89 0.01
C PHE A 18 27.52 -8.78 0.11
N VAL A 19 28.78 -9.16 0.36
CA VAL A 19 29.90 -8.21 0.46
C VAL A 19 30.02 -7.37 -0.81
N LYS A 20 29.89 -7.96 -2.01
CA LYS A 20 29.93 -7.21 -3.28
C LYS A 20 28.82 -6.15 -3.42
N ALA A 21 27.69 -6.33 -2.73
CA ALA A 21 26.56 -5.40 -2.77
C ALA A 21 26.64 -4.29 -1.71
N LEU A 22 27.65 -4.30 -0.83
CA LEU A 22 27.80 -3.27 0.20
C LEU A 22 28.37 -1.95 -0.36
N PRO A 23 27.98 -0.80 0.22
CA PRO A 23 28.62 0.48 -0.07
C PRO A 23 30.12 0.47 0.25
N ALA A 24 30.91 1.23 -0.50
CA ALA A 24 32.36 1.30 -0.34
C ALA A 24 32.80 1.70 1.06
N ASP A 25 32.06 2.60 1.72
CA ASP A 25 32.34 3.05 3.09
C ASP A 25 32.21 1.89 4.10
N GLN A 26 31.15 1.08 3.96
CA GLN A 26 30.93 -0.08 4.84
C GLN A 26 31.92 -1.22 4.55
N LEU A 27 32.40 -1.33 3.31
CA LEU A 27 33.47 -2.27 2.96
C LEU A 27 34.81 -1.88 3.57
N ALA A 28 35.12 -0.59 3.61
CA ALA A 28 36.31 -0.09 4.28
C ALA A 28 36.25 -0.33 5.79
N ASP A 29 35.08 -0.10 6.41
CA ASP A 29 34.86 -0.39 7.83
C ASP A 29 34.98 -1.89 8.15
N LEU A 30 34.52 -2.77 7.25
CA LEU A 30 34.70 -4.22 7.39
C LEU A 30 36.16 -4.65 7.19
N ALA A 31 36.89 -4.05 6.25
CA ALA A 31 38.30 -4.36 5.99
C ALA A 31 39.24 -3.89 7.12
N THR A 32 38.89 -2.79 7.78
CA THR A 32 39.64 -2.23 8.92
C THR A 32 39.26 -2.87 10.27
N GLY A 33 38.20 -3.70 10.29
CA GLY A 33 37.68 -4.32 11.51
C GLY A 33 36.83 -3.38 12.38
N ALA A 34 36.48 -2.20 11.87
CA ALA A 34 35.56 -1.27 12.54
C ALA A 34 34.09 -1.75 12.47
N ALA A 35 33.78 -2.69 11.58
CA ALA A 35 32.47 -3.34 11.46
C ALA A 35 32.59 -4.87 11.54
N THR A 36 31.53 -5.55 12.01
CA THR A 36 31.46 -7.01 12.13
C THR A 36 30.21 -7.58 11.48
N LEU A 37 30.33 -8.76 10.87
CA LEU A 37 29.19 -9.51 10.31
C LEU A 37 28.71 -10.53 11.34
N THR A 38 27.54 -10.29 11.92
CA THR A 38 26.93 -11.20 12.89
C THR A 38 25.82 -12.03 12.23
N LEU A 39 25.90 -13.35 12.36
CA LEU A 39 24.81 -14.25 11.95
C LEU A 39 23.70 -14.20 12.99
N VAL A 40 22.59 -13.55 12.64
CA VAL A 40 21.37 -13.56 13.47
C VAL A 40 20.44 -14.65 12.92
N PRO A 41 20.18 -15.74 13.67
CA PRO A 41 19.17 -16.69 13.27
C PRO A 41 17.85 -15.96 13.17
N ARG A 42 17.18 -16.10 12.03
CA ARG A 42 15.85 -15.54 11.83
C ARG A 42 14.91 -16.26 12.78
N ALA A 43 14.75 -15.73 13.99
CA ALA A 43 13.70 -16.15 14.91
C ALA A 43 12.40 -16.20 14.10
N GLY A 44 11.72 -17.35 14.15
CA GLY A 44 10.53 -17.62 13.36
C GLY A 44 9.64 -16.38 13.32
N ARG A 45 9.23 -15.98 12.11
CA ARG A 45 8.58 -14.71 11.78
C ARG A 45 7.55 -14.31 12.83
N ALA A 46 8.00 -13.60 13.87
CA ALA A 46 7.11 -12.75 14.64
C ALA A 46 6.63 -11.69 13.64
N PRO A 47 5.31 -11.39 13.57
CA PRO A 47 4.87 -10.27 12.77
C PRO A 47 5.60 -9.05 13.32
N ALA A 48 6.51 -8.50 12.52
CA ALA A 48 7.15 -7.24 12.85
C ALA A 48 6.04 -6.25 13.22
N PRO A 49 6.18 -5.45 14.30
CA PRO A 49 5.27 -4.34 14.49
C PRO A 49 5.32 -3.56 13.18
N SER A 50 4.15 -3.46 12.54
CA SER A 50 3.98 -2.71 11.30
C SER A 50 4.64 -1.37 11.53
N ARG A 51 5.84 -1.18 10.98
CA ARG A 51 6.42 0.15 10.82
C ARG A 51 5.36 0.84 9.99
N ALA A 52 4.55 1.68 10.64
CA ALA A 52 3.62 2.53 9.96
C ALA A 52 4.49 3.28 8.96
N THR A 53 4.50 2.79 7.72
CA THR A 53 4.90 3.60 6.59
C THR A 53 4.00 4.78 6.74
N ALA A 54 4.58 5.91 7.18
CA ALA A 54 3.89 7.18 7.19
C ALA A 54 3.29 7.28 5.80
N THR A 55 1.99 7.05 5.72
CA THR A 55 1.25 7.08 4.48
C THR A 55 1.52 8.48 3.98
N LYS A 56 2.22 8.60 2.84
CA LYS A 56 2.44 9.90 2.24
C LYS A 56 1.08 10.60 2.25
N PRO A 57 0.97 11.80 2.83
CA PRO A 57 -0.32 12.47 2.91
C PRO A 57 -0.89 12.53 1.49
N LEU A 58 -2.20 12.30 1.40
CA LEU A 58 -2.94 12.41 0.15
C LEU A 58 -2.52 13.72 -0.54
N SER A 59 -2.36 13.70 -1.87
CA SER A 59 -2.01 14.90 -2.65
C SER A 59 -2.99 16.05 -2.41
N ARG A 60 -4.22 15.73 -2.00
CA ARG A 60 -5.25 16.66 -1.54
C ARG A 60 -5.91 16.18 -0.24
N PRO A 61 -6.38 17.11 0.62
CA PRO A 61 -7.22 16.77 1.76
C PRO A 61 -8.41 15.89 1.37
N VAL A 62 -8.77 14.92 2.21
CA VAL A 62 -9.91 14.00 1.97
C VAL A 62 -11.19 14.78 1.65
N ALA A 63 -11.46 15.88 2.35
CA ALA A 63 -12.64 16.72 2.17
C ALA A 63 -12.75 17.34 0.75
N GLU A 64 -11.62 17.66 0.11
CA GLU A 64 -11.61 18.16 -1.27
C GLU A 64 -11.92 17.04 -2.27
N ILE A 65 -11.39 15.85 -2.03
CA ILE A 65 -11.68 14.66 -2.85
C ILE A 65 -13.17 14.31 -2.77
N GLU A 66 -13.77 14.43 -1.58
CA GLU A 66 -15.20 14.24 -1.38
C GLU A 66 -16.04 15.28 -2.12
N THR A 67 -15.65 16.56 -2.05
CA THR A 67 -16.35 17.65 -2.75
C THR A 67 -16.29 17.44 -4.26
N MET A 68 -15.11 17.11 -4.80
CA MET A 68 -14.94 16.79 -6.22
C MET A 68 -15.75 15.55 -6.63
N LEU A 69 -15.71 14.48 -5.84
CA LEU A 69 -16.53 13.28 -6.09
C LEU A 69 -18.05 13.59 -6.02
N ALA A 70 -18.46 14.57 -5.20
CA ALA A 70 -19.85 15.01 -5.10
C ALA A 70 -20.29 15.91 -6.26
N GLU A 71 -19.38 16.66 -6.86
CA GLU A 71 -19.59 17.45 -8.09
C GLU A 71 -19.60 16.57 -9.34
N ILE A 72 -18.83 15.48 -9.34
CA ILE A 72 -18.79 14.53 -10.46
C ILE A 72 -20.11 13.76 -10.53
N GLY A 73 -20.96 14.13 -11.49
CA GLY A 73 -22.29 13.55 -11.71
C GLY A 73 -22.31 12.17 -12.38
N THR A 74 -21.16 11.57 -12.71
CA THR A 74 -21.12 10.26 -13.41
C THR A 74 -20.10 9.29 -12.82
N ARG A 75 -20.49 8.01 -12.75
CA ARG A 75 -19.66 6.91 -12.22
C ARG A 75 -18.33 6.79 -12.96
N ALA A 76 -18.34 6.94 -14.28
CA ALA A 76 -17.15 6.82 -15.13
C ALA A 76 -16.13 7.94 -14.88
N ALA A 77 -16.59 9.20 -14.74
CA ALA A 77 -15.70 10.32 -14.45
C ALA A 77 -15.11 10.23 -13.04
N ALA A 78 -15.86 9.70 -12.07
CA ALA A 78 -15.37 9.51 -10.70
C ALA A 78 -14.29 8.41 -10.63
N VAL A 79 -14.44 7.33 -11.39
CA VAL A 79 -13.41 6.29 -11.54
C VAL A 79 -12.15 6.89 -12.16
N GLN A 80 -12.28 7.60 -13.30
CA GLN A 80 -11.14 8.21 -13.98
C GLN A 80 -10.39 9.20 -13.08
N TYR A 81 -11.11 10.06 -12.36
CA TYR A 81 -10.54 10.99 -11.38
C TYR A 81 -9.70 10.29 -10.31
N LEU A 82 -10.20 9.17 -9.75
CA LEU A 82 -9.46 8.39 -8.75
C LEU A 82 -8.26 7.64 -9.32
N HIS A 83 -8.27 7.29 -10.61
CA HIS A 83 -7.11 6.74 -11.30
C HIS A 83 -6.03 7.81 -11.56
N ASP A 84 -6.44 9.01 -11.95
CA ASP A 84 -5.54 10.13 -12.27
C ASP A 84 -4.85 10.69 -11.01
N GLU A 85 -5.54 10.69 -9.87
CA GLU A 85 -4.97 11.03 -8.55
C GLU A 85 -3.94 9.99 -8.04
N ARG A 86 -3.79 8.85 -8.75
CA ARG A 86 -2.76 7.82 -8.47
C ARG A 86 -2.71 7.34 -7.01
N LEU A 87 -3.86 7.29 -6.35
CA LEU A 87 -3.97 6.89 -4.94
C LEU A 87 -3.51 5.44 -4.72
N THR A 88 -2.82 5.21 -3.62
CA THR A 88 -2.37 3.88 -3.19
C THR A 88 -3.50 3.10 -2.51
N VAL A 89 -3.41 1.76 -2.46
CA VAL A 89 -4.42 0.91 -1.80
C VAL A 89 -4.67 1.30 -0.32
N PRO A 90 -3.64 1.63 0.50
CA PRO A 90 -3.85 2.14 1.85
C PRO A 90 -4.64 3.45 1.88
N GLN A 91 -4.30 4.41 1.02
CA GLN A 91 -4.99 5.70 0.92
C GLN A 91 -6.45 5.54 0.47
N LEU A 92 -6.71 4.64 -0.48
CA LEU A 92 -8.08 4.32 -0.91
C LEU A 92 -8.90 3.67 0.23
N ARG A 93 -8.27 2.85 1.07
CA ARG A 93 -8.93 2.26 2.25
C ARG A 93 -9.21 3.30 3.34
N GLU A 94 -8.31 4.25 3.51
CA GLU A 94 -8.51 5.38 4.41
C GLU A 94 -9.65 6.29 3.94
N LEU A 95 -9.67 6.63 2.64
CA LEU A 95 -10.77 7.35 1.99
C LEU A 95 -12.11 6.60 2.16
N ALA A 96 -12.13 5.30 1.93
CA ALA A 96 -13.32 4.48 2.15
C ALA A 96 -13.78 4.48 3.62
N LYS A 97 -12.85 4.47 4.57
CA LYS A 97 -13.17 4.54 6.00
C LYS A 97 -13.82 5.87 6.36
N THR A 98 -13.29 7.00 5.85
CA THR A 98 -13.87 8.33 6.06
C THR A 98 -15.28 8.43 5.46
N LEU A 99 -15.47 7.83 4.28
CA LEU A 99 -16.77 7.79 3.60
C LEU A 99 -17.78 6.79 4.21
N GLY A 100 -17.38 6.01 5.22
CA GLY A 100 -18.21 4.97 5.84
C GLY A 100 -18.43 3.73 4.98
N VAL A 101 -17.56 3.49 4.00
CA VAL A 101 -17.64 2.36 3.06
C VAL A 101 -16.89 1.16 3.63
N ALA A 102 -17.62 0.11 3.99
CA ALA A 102 -17.02 -1.16 4.40
C ALA A 102 -16.34 -1.83 3.19
N LEU A 103 -15.05 -2.14 3.28
CA LEU A 103 -14.27 -2.84 2.24
C LEU A 103 -13.84 -4.24 2.71
N PRO A 104 -13.97 -5.29 1.87
CA PRO A 104 -13.42 -6.60 2.16
C PRO A 104 -11.89 -6.55 2.31
N GLY A 105 -11.34 -7.33 3.25
CA GLY A 105 -9.91 -7.32 3.59
C GLY A 105 -8.97 -7.59 2.40
N LYS A 106 -9.37 -8.43 1.44
CA LYS A 106 -8.56 -8.81 0.26
C LYS A 106 -8.97 -8.14 -1.05
N SER A 107 -9.69 -7.02 -0.99
CA SER A 107 -10.14 -6.32 -2.21
C SER A 107 -8.98 -5.79 -3.05
N ALA A 108 -9.02 -6.05 -4.35
CA ALA A 108 -8.13 -5.44 -5.34
C ALA A 108 -8.39 -3.93 -5.46
N LYS A 109 -7.39 -3.19 -5.97
CA LYS A 109 -7.45 -1.72 -6.09
C LYS A 109 -8.70 -1.24 -6.83
N ASP A 110 -9.01 -1.83 -7.98
CA ASP A 110 -10.16 -1.43 -8.81
C ASP A 110 -11.50 -1.75 -8.15
N ALA A 111 -11.55 -2.85 -7.38
CA ALA A 111 -12.73 -3.19 -6.59
C ALA A 111 -12.98 -2.19 -5.44
N ILE A 112 -11.91 -1.64 -4.85
CA ILE A 112 -12.01 -0.59 -3.83
C ILE A 112 -12.52 0.71 -4.48
N ILE A 113 -11.96 1.11 -5.62
CA ILE A 113 -12.37 2.30 -6.36
C ILE A 113 -13.85 2.22 -6.73
N THR A 114 -14.27 1.11 -7.34
CA THR A 114 -15.66 0.88 -7.72
C THR A 114 -16.59 1.06 -6.52
N ARG A 115 -16.26 0.45 -5.38
CA ARG A 115 -17.10 0.50 -4.17
C ARG A 115 -17.17 1.88 -3.52
N ILE A 116 -16.10 2.66 -3.58
CA ILE A 116 -16.08 4.07 -3.15
C ILE A 116 -17.01 4.90 -4.04
N VAL A 117 -16.87 4.75 -5.36
CA VAL A 117 -17.70 5.46 -6.34
C VAL A 117 -19.17 5.07 -6.19
N ASP A 118 -19.47 3.79 -5.96
CA ASP A 118 -20.83 3.28 -5.76
C ASP A 118 -21.49 3.87 -4.53
N SER A 119 -20.73 4.01 -3.44
CA SER A 119 -21.26 4.60 -2.22
C SER A 119 -21.42 6.12 -2.32
N ALA A 120 -20.53 6.81 -3.03
CA ALA A 120 -20.58 8.26 -3.21
C ALA A 120 -21.68 8.67 -4.20
N VAL A 121 -21.74 8.01 -5.36
CA VAL A 121 -22.68 8.33 -6.45
C VAL A 121 -24.02 7.60 -6.25
N GLY A 122 -24.01 6.34 -5.81
CA GLY A 122 -25.22 5.54 -5.60
C GLY A 122 -26.14 6.10 -4.52
N ARG A 123 -25.60 6.53 -3.37
CA ARG A 123 -26.42 7.20 -2.33
C ARG A 123 -27.13 8.45 -2.86
N ARG A 124 -26.50 9.20 -3.77
CA ARG A 124 -27.11 10.38 -4.41
C ARG A 124 -28.13 10.03 -5.47
N LEU A 125 -27.88 9.02 -6.30
CA LEU A 125 -28.86 8.55 -7.28
C LEU A 125 -30.11 7.99 -6.58
N ASP A 126 -29.95 7.23 -5.50
CA ASP A 126 -31.06 6.74 -4.68
C ASP A 126 -31.80 7.90 -3.99
N SER A 127 -31.08 8.88 -3.42
CA SER A 127 -31.70 10.06 -2.80
C SER A 127 -32.42 10.96 -3.82
N ALA A 128 -31.86 11.13 -5.02
CA ALA A 128 -32.47 11.90 -6.11
C ALA A 128 -33.63 11.15 -6.79
N ALA A 129 -33.64 9.82 -6.73
CA ALA A 129 -34.77 8.99 -7.14
C ALA A 129 -35.90 9.09 -6.11
N ILE A 130 -35.60 9.00 -4.81
CA ILE A 130 -36.58 9.17 -3.73
C ILE A 130 -37.16 10.59 -3.74
N GLY A 131 -36.33 11.62 -3.90
CA GLY A 131 -36.78 13.02 -3.98
C GLY A 131 -37.68 13.31 -5.18
N ARG A 132 -37.44 12.67 -6.33
CA ARG A 132 -38.35 12.77 -7.50
C ARG A 132 -39.64 11.98 -7.34
N LEU A 133 -39.63 10.92 -6.53
CA LEU A 133 -40.84 10.13 -6.23
C LEU A 133 -41.76 10.85 -5.23
N ALA A 134 -41.20 11.63 -4.30
CA ALA A 134 -41.95 12.40 -3.30
C ALA A 134 -42.51 13.74 -3.81
N ALA A 135 -42.07 14.20 -4.99
CA ALA A 135 -42.53 15.44 -5.63
C ALA A 135 -43.58 15.20 -6.74
N ARG A 136 -44.18 14.00 -6.77
CA ARG A 136 -45.20 13.58 -7.74
C ARG A 136 -46.45 13.12 -7.02
#